data_AF-A0A7C1UZZ6-F1
#
_entry.id   AF-A0A7C1UZZ6-F1
#
_cell.length_a   1.000
_cell.length_b   1.000
_cell.length_c   1.000
_cell.angle_alpha   90.00
_cell.angle_beta   90.00
_cell.angle_gamma   90.00
#
_symmetry.space_group_name_H-M   'P 1'
#
loop_
_entity.id
_entity.type
_entity.pdbx_description
1 polymer ?
#
loop_
_entity_poly.entity_id
_entity_poly.type
_entity_poly.pdbx_seq_one_letter_code
_entity_poly.pdbx_strand_id
1 'polypeptide(L)'
;MWININTGMIPPDELPNLVLTERQNICLQFGINNKKQCIGTRLAGFYNKNNTIYLHTSFDHSQTIDQSRLLHELIHYVQWKNGDGNECRGKLEAQAYRLQDKWLLERNEPPRSDAFTVMMLEAACEDA
;
A
#
# COMPACT_ATOMS: atom_id res chain seq x y z
N MET A 1 -3.77 -14.54 -11.32
CA MET A 1 -3.60 -13.81 -10.04
C MET A 1 -4.32 -12.46 -10.15
N TRP A 2 -5.01 -11.97 -9.11
CA TRP A 2 -5.93 -10.81 -9.21
C TRP A 2 -5.26 -9.51 -9.67
N ILE A 3 -4.06 -9.19 -9.17
CA ILE A 3 -3.33 -7.95 -9.55
C ILE A 3 -3.08 -7.93 -11.06
N ASN A 4 -2.52 -9.01 -11.62
CA ASN A 4 -2.24 -9.12 -13.06
C ASN A 4 -3.47 -8.90 -13.94
N ILE A 5 -4.62 -9.48 -13.58
CA ILE A 5 -5.88 -9.33 -14.34
C ILE A 5 -6.35 -7.87 -14.35
N ASN A 6 -6.06 -7.12 -13.28
CA ASN A 6 -6.57 -5.76 -13.09
C ASN A 6 -5.59 -4.66 -13.50
N THR A 7 -4.31 -4.99 -13.76
CA THR A 7 -3.27 -4.00 -14.07
C THR A 7 -2.43 -4.36 -15.29
N GLY A 8 -2.42 -5.62 -15.73
CA GLY A 8 -1.48 -6.13 -16.72
C GLY A 8 -0.06 -6.37 -16.17
N MET A 9 0.27 -5.90 -14.96
CA MET A 9 1.57 -6.09 -14.35
C MET A 9 1.84 -7.58 -14.09
N ILE A 10 3.06 -8.02 -14.34
CA ILE A 10 3.46 -9.41 -14.15
C ILE A 10 3.88 -9.58 -12.68
N PRO A 11 3.20 -10.44 -11.91
CA PRO A 11 3.64 -10.76 -10.56
C PRO A 11 5.00 -11.43 -10.59
N PRO A 12 5.94 -11.05 -9.72
CA PRO A 12 7.22 -11.73 -9.61
C PRO A 12 7.04 -13.18 -9.15
N ASP A 13 7.97 -14.06 -9.54
CA ASP A 13 8.01 -15.45 -9.07
C ASP A 13 8.33 -15.54 -7.57
N GLU A 14 9.12 -14.60 -7.06
CA GLU A 14 9.45 -14.47 -5.64
C GLU A 14 8.33 -13.75 -4.88
N LEU A 15 8.08 -14.18 -3.64
CA LEU A 15 7.16 -13.48 -2.74
C LEU A 15 7.92 -12.48 -1.87
N PRO A 16 7.28 -11.36 -1.46
CA PRO A 16 7.86 -10.48 -0.45
C PRO A 16 7.83 -11.13 0.93
N ASN A 17 8.77 -10.76 1.79
CA ASN A 17 8.70 -11.06 3.21
C ASN A 17 7.53 -10.29 3.85
N LEU A 18 6.87 -10.90 4.84
CA LEU A 18 5.83 -10.25 5.64
C LEU A 18 6.26 -10.19 7.11
N VAL A 19 6.30 -8.99 7.67
CA VAL A 19 6.64 -8.76 9.08
C VAL A 19 5.48 -8.05 9.78
N LEU A 20 4.92 -8.70 10.79
CA LEU A 20 3.98 -8.06 11.72
C LEU A 20 4.76 -7.42 12.86
N THR A 21 4.58 -6.12 13.07
CA THR A 21 5.34 -5.38 14.10
C THR A 21 4.54 -4.22 14.67
N GLU A 22 4.93 -3.78 15.87
CA GLU A 22 4.34 -2.61 16.52
C GLU A 22 4.50 -1.33 15.68
N ARG A 23 3.53 -0.42 15.76
CA ARG A 23 3.50 0.84 15.00
C ARG A 23 4.80 1.62 15.06
N GLN A 24 5.45 1.65 16.23
CA GLN A 24 6.71 2.37 16.40
C GLN A 24 7.81 1.83 15.47
N ASN A 25 7.90 0.51 15.29
CA ASN A 25 8.87 -0.09 14.40
C ASN A 25 8.50 0.18 12.92
N ILE A 26 7.21 0.14 12.57
CA ILE A 26 6.77 0.52 11.21
C ILE A 26 7.23 1.94 10.88
N CYS A 27 7.00 2.90 11.79
CA CYS A 27 7.44 4.27 11.60
C CYS A 27 8.96 4.39 11.45
N LEU A 28 9.74 3.70 12.29
CA LEU A 28 11.20 3.69 12.19
C LEU A 28 11.69 3.14 10.84
N GLN A 29 11.12 2.01 10.39
CA GLN A 29 11.47 1.42 9.09
C GLN A 29 11.03 2.30 7.91
N PHE A 30 9.97 3.09 8.08
CA PHE A 30 9.51 4.08 7.09
C PHE A 30 10.35 5.38 7.10
N GLY A 31 11.24 5.57 8.10
CA GLY A 31 12.07 6.77 8.26
C GLY A 31 11.46 7.86 9.15
N ILE A 32 10.37 7.59 9.85
CA ILE A 32 9.75 8.49 10.84
C ILE A 32 10.31 8.18 12.23
N ASN A 33 11.26 9.00 12.66
CA ASN A 33 11.88 8.88 13.99
C ASN A 33 11.15 9.66 15.09
N ASN A 34 10.29 10.62 14.71
CA ASN A 34 9.54 11.43 15.65
C ASN A 34 8.23 10.72 16.08
N LYS A 35 8.08 10.46 17.39
CA LYS A 35 6.91 9.75 17.94
C LYS A 35 5.59 10.50 17.69
N LYS A 36 5.56 11.83 17.79
CA LYS A 36 4.34 12.62 17.53
C LYS A 36 3.93 12.52 16.06
N GLN A 37 4.90 12.60 15.15
CA GLN A 37 4.66 12.40 13.72
C GLN A 37 4.15 10.99 13.44
N CYS A 38 4.78 9.97 14.01
CA CYS A 38 4.35 8.57 13.86
C CYS A 38 2.88 8.35 14.28
N ILE A 39 2.45 8.97 15.39
CA ILE A 39 1.06 8.92 15.85
C ILE A 39 0.13 9.63 14.84
N GLY A 40 0.54 10.79 14.33
CA GLY A 40 -0.24 11.59 13.37
C GLY A 40 -0.43 10.91 12.01
N THR A 41 0.58 10.22 11.50
CA THR A 41 0.54 9.55 10.18
C THR A 41 -0.42 8.36 10.15
N ARG A 42 -0.74 7.75 11.31
CA ARG A 42 -1.61 6.56 11.42
C ARG A 42 -1.21 5.42 10.46
N LEU A 43 0.09 5.28 10.19
CA LEU A 43 0.64 4.26 9.30
C LEU A 43 0.30 2.87 9.84
N ALA A 44 -0.39 2.07 9.03
CA ALA A 44 -0.83 0.71 9.38
C ALA A 44 -0.01 -0.38 8.65
N GLY A 45 0.69 0.00 7.59
CA GLY A 45 1.59 -0.86 6.84
C GLY A 45 2.38 -0.05 5.81
N PHE A 46 3.43 -0.66 5.25
CA PHE A 46 4.10 -0.19 4.03
C PHE A 46 5.02 -1.29 3.43
N TYR A 47 5.27 -1.22 2.13
CA TYR A 47 6.33 -1.96 1.44
C TYR A 47 7.65 -1.16 1.38
N ASN A 48 8.77 -1.76 1.80
CA ASN A 48 10.05 -1.04 2.00
C ASN A 48 11.08 -1.10 0.86
N LYS A 49 10.71 -1.45 -0.38
CA LYS A 49 11.61 -1.65 -1.55
C LYS A 49 12.68 -2.74 -1.40
N ASN A 50 13.02 -3.15 -0.18
CA ASN A 50 13.88 -4.28 0.18
C ASN A 50 13.06 -5.57 0.32
N ASN A 51 12.08 -5.78 -0.57
CA ASN A 51 11.30 -7.02 -0.65
C ASN A 51 10.54 -7.37 0.66
N THR A 52 10.21 -6.39 1.50
CA THR A 52 9.53 -6.63 2.79
C THR A 52 8.30 -5.73 2.94
N ILE A 53 7.17 -6.35 3.29
CA ILE A 53 5.94 -5.69 3.71
C ILE A 53 5.91 -5.70 5.24
N TYR A 54 5.76 -4.52 5.82
CA TYR A 54 5.51 -4.36 7.25
C TYR A 54 4.04 -4.07 7.46
N LEU A 55 3.39 -4.80 8.38
CA LEU A 55 2.03 -4.52 8.83
C LEU A 55 1.98 -4.41 10.35
N HIS A 56 0.97 -3.73 10.87
CA HIS A 56 0.74 -3.65 12.31
C HIS A 56 0.41 -5.04 12.91
N THR A 57 0.83 -5.30 14.15
CA THR A 57 0.52 -6.55 14.88
C THR A 57 -0.96 -6.83 15.04
N SER A 58 -1.82 -5.82 14.90
CA SER A 58 -3.27 -5.98 14.89
C SER A 58 -3.85 -6.46 13.56
N PHE A 59 -3.02 -6.76 12.55
CA PHE A 59 -3.49 -7.27 11.27
C PHE A 59 -4.17 -8.63 11.42
N ASP A 60 -5.42 -8.70 10.97
CA ASP A 60 -6.23 -9.92 10.98
C ASP A 60 -6.56 -10.36 9.54
N HIS A 61 -5.89 -11.42 9.08
CA HIS A 61 -6.09 -11.98 7.75
C HIS A 61 -7.51 -12.51 7.49
N SER A 62 -8.36 -12.67 8.52
CA SER A 62 -9.77 -13.04 8.36
C SER A 62 -10.67 -11.85 8.01
N GLN A 63 -10.20 -10.62 8.23
CA GLN A 63 -10.97 -9.40 7.96
C GLN A 63 -10.72 -8.89 6.55
N THR A 64 -11.78 -8.68 5.78
CA THR A 64 -11.71 -8.15 4.41
C THR A 64 -10.98 -6.82 4.35
N ILE A 65 -11.20 -5.94 5.33
CA ILE A 65 -10.54 -4.63 5.43
C ILE A 65 -9.02 -4.77 5.63
N ASP A 66 -8.58 -5.77 6.37
CA ASP A 66 -7.15 -5.97 6.60
C ASP A 66 -6.52 -6.64 5.37
N GLN A 67 -7.20 -7.62 4.76
CA GLN A 67 -6.80 -8.18 3.48
C GLN A 67 -6.62 -7.09 2.39
N SER A 68 -7.48 -6.06 2.36
CA SER A 68 -7.33 -4.96 1.40
C SER A 68 -6.08 -4.12 1.66
N ARG A 69 -5.67 -3.95 2.93
CA ARG A 69 -4.39 -3.29 3.26
C ARG A 69 -3.19 -4.10 2.80
N LEU A 70 -3.21 -5.42 2.99
CA LEU A 70 -2.14 -6.28 2.46
C LEU A 70 -2.12 -6.21 0.92
N LEU A 71 -3.27 -6.18 0.27
CA LEU A 71 -3.35 -5.99 -1.19
C LEU A 71 -2.71 -4.67 -1.62
N HIS A 72 -2.95 -3.56 -0.92
CA HIS A 72 -2.32 -2.27 -1.18
C HIS A 72 -0.79 -2.37 -1.21
N GLU A 73 -0.22 -3.02 -0.21
CA GLU A 73 1.25 -3.20 -0.15
C GLU A 73 1.78 -4.18 -1.20
N LEU A 74 1.00 -5.21 -1.55
CA LEU A 74 1.33 -6.12 -2.65
C LEU A 74 1.29 -5.41 -4.01
N ILE A 75 0.43 -4.41 -4.20
CA ILE A 75 0.43 -3.58 -5.40
C ILE A 75 1.73 -2.78 -5.48
N HIS A 76 2.17 -2.14 -4.39
CA HIS A 76 3.47 -1.46 -4.34
C HIS A 76 4.65 -2.38 -4.62
N TYR A 77 4.57 -3.61 -4.10
CA TYR A 77 5.56 -4.64 -4.41
C TYR A 77 5.62 -4.96 -5.91
N VAL A 78 4.46 -5.19 -6.54
CA VAL A 78 4.37 -5.53 -7.98
C VAL A 78 4.78 -4.35 -8.85
N GLN A 79 4.35 -3.12 -8.54
CA GLN A 79 4.79 -1.88 -9.20
C GLN A 79 6.33 -1.77 -9.20
N TRP A 80 6.95 -1.94 -8.02
CA TRP A 80 8.41 -1.86 -7.89
C TRP A 80 9.13 -2.90 -8.78
N LYS A 81 8.60 -4.12 -8.86
CA LYS A 81 9.20 -5.21 -9.63
C LYS A 81 8.93 -5.13 -11.13
N ASN A 82 7.92 -4.36 -11.56
CA ASN A 82 7.64 -4.09 -12.98
C ASN A 82 8.39 -2.86 -13.50
N GLY A 83 9.22 -2.22 -12.68
CA GLY A 83 10.06 -1.08 -13.09
C GLY A 83 9.44 0.29 -12.81
N ASP A 84 8.26 0.35 -12.22
CA ASP A 84 7.55 1.60 -11.93
C ASP A 84 8.14 2.37 -10.74
N GLY A 85 9.24 1.88 -10.17
CA GLY A 85 9.89 2.48 -9.00
C GLY A 85 10.40 3.91 -9.18
N ASN A 86 10.54 4.36 -10.43
CA ASN A 86 10.92 5.73 -10.81
C ASN A 86 9.71 6.62 -11.14
N GLU A 87 8.50 6.07 -11.20
CA GLU A 87 7.30 6.87 -11.39
C GLU A 87 7.05 7.75 -10.17
N CYS A 88 6.28 8.81 -10.38
CA CYS A 88 5.89 9.68 -9.28
C CYS A 88 5.13 8.88 -8.21
N ARG A 89 5.57 9.01 -6.96
CA ARG A 89 4.99 8.30 -5.82
C ARG A 89 3.47 8.52 -5.70
N GLY A 90 3.00 9.75 -5.94
CA GLY A 90 1.58 10.06 -5.86
C GLY A 90 0.72 9.28 -6.86
N LYS A 91 1.19 9.07 -8.09
CA LYS A 91 0.51 8.22 -9.10
C LYS A 91 0.45 6.76 -8.66
N LEU A 92 1.56 6.23 -8.14
CA LEU A 92 1.63 4.85 -7.65
C LEU A 92 0.68 4.60 -6.47
N GLU A 93 0.64 5.52 -5.50
CA GLU A 93 -0.26 5.48 -4.35
C GLU A 93 -1.73 5.61 -4.77
N ALA A 94 -2.04 6.54 -5.70
CA ALA A 94 -3.39 6.70 -6.22
C ALA A 94 -3.88 5.43 -6.96
N GLN A 95 -3.02 4.80 -7.76
CA GLN A 95 -3.33 3.52 -8.40
C GLN A 95 -3.59 2.41 -7.36
N ALA A 96 -2.73 2.31 -6.33
CA ALA A 96 -2.88 1.32 -5.27
C ALA A 96 -4.21 1.49 -4.50
N TYR A 97 -4.58 2.73 -4.14
CA TYR A 97 -5.86 3.02 -3.50
C TYR A 97 -7.08 2.66 -4.37
N ARG A 98 -7.04 2.96 -5.66
CA ARG A 98 -8.13 2.59 -6.58
C ARG A 98 -8.30 1.08 -6.70
N LEU A 99 -7.20 0.35 -6.79
CA LEU A 99 -7.23 -1.11 -6.85
C LEU A 99 -7.70 -1.72 -5.52
N GLN A 100 -7.27 -1.15 -4.38
CA GLN A 100 -7.77 -1.53 -3.06
C GLN A 100 -9.31 -1.37 -2.99
N ASP A 101 -9.82 -0.19 -3.37
CA ASP A 101 -11.25 0.09 -3.31
C ASP A 101 -12.05 -0.77 -4.31
N LYS A 102 -11.50 -1.03 -5.51
CA LYS A 102 -12.09 -1.98 -6.46
C LYS A 102 -12.23 -3.38 -5.84
N TRP A 103 -11.17 -3.87 -5.20
CA TRP A 103 -11.16 -5.20 -4.57
C TRP A 103 -12.14 -5.31 -3.39
N LEU A 104 -12.31 -4.22 -2.62
CA LEU A 104 -13.31 -4.11 -1.55
C LEU A 104 -14.73 -4.16 -2.11
N LEU A 105 -15.00 -3.39 -3.17
CA LEU A 105 -16.31 -3.38 -3.84
C LEU A 105 -16.70 -4.77 -4.38
N GLU A 106 -15.75 -5.51 -4.97
CA GLU A 106 -15.96 -6.90 -5.41
C GLU A 106 -16.33 -7.86 -4.27
N ARG A 107 -16.10 -7.47 -3.02
CA ARG A 107 -16.43 -8.22 -1.80
C ARG A 107 -17.59 -7.62 -1.01
N ASN A 108 -18.33 -6.68 -1.60
CA ASN A 108 -19.44 -5.97 -0.98
C ASN A 108 -19.03 -5.13 0.24
N GLU A 109 -17.77 -4.70 0.30
CA GLU A 109 -17.29 -3.72 1.28
C GLU A 109 -17.28 -2.31 0.64
N PRO A 110 -17.59 -1.25 1.41
CA PRO A 110 -17.49 0.11 0.90
C PRO A 110 -16.02 0.50 0.63
N PRO A 111 -15.76 1.39 -0.34
CA PRO A 111 -14.46 2.02 -0.52
C PRO A 111 -13.98 2.70 0.76
N ARG A 112 -12.67 2.69 0.98
CA ARG A 112 -12.06 3.30 2.17
C ARG A 112 -11.24 4.53 1.87
N SER A 113 -10.79 4.69 0.64
CA SER A 113 -10.00 5.85 0.24
C SER A 113 -10.92 7.06 0.07
N ASP A 114 -10.48 8.21 0.59
CA ASP A 114 -11.15 9.47 0.34
C ASP A 114 -10.86 9.96 -1.08
N ALA A 115 -11.90 10.22 -1.87
CA ALA A 115 -11.76 10.57 -3.29
C ALA A 115 -10.95 11.85 -3.51
N PHE A 116 -11.09 12.84 -2.61
CA PHE A 116 -10.30 14.06 -2.65
C PHE A 116 -8.82 13.77 -2.36
N THR A 117 -8.52 12.89 -1.40
CA THR A 117 -7.15 12.42 -1.12
C THR A 117 -6.53 11.72 -2.33
N VAL A 118 -7.25 10.82 -2.99
CA VAL A 118 -6.76 10.13 -4.20
C VAL A 118 -6.46 11.13 -5.32
N MET A 119 -7.33 12.11 -5.54
CA MET A 119 -7.12 13.19 -6.51
C MET A 119 -5.87 14.02 -6.17
N MET A 120 -5.70 14.41 -4.90
CA MET A 120 -4.54 15.19 -4.46
C MET A 120 -3.22 14.43 -4.62
N LEU A 121 -3.22 13.11 -4.42
CA LEU A 121 -2.04 12.27 -4.65
C LEU A 121 -1.59 12.31 -6.11
N GLU A 122 -2.53 12.30 -7.06
CA GLU A 122 -2.19 12.41 -8.48
C GLU A 122 -1.72 13.81 -8.86
N ALA A 123 -2.42 14.85 -8.38
CA ALA A 123 -2.09 16.24 -8.66
C ALA A 123 -0.69 16.62 -8.16
N ALA A 124 -0.24 16.04 -7.03
CA ALA A 124 1.11 16.23 -6.51
C ALA A 124 2.23 15.76 -7.46
N CYS A 125 1.89 15.08 -8.56
CA CYS A 125 2.82 14.62 -9.59
C CYS A 125 2.81 15.47 -10.86
N GLU A 126 1.92 16.46 -11.00
CA GLU A 126 1.83 17.32 -12.19
C GLU A 126 2.75 18.55 -12.10
N ASP A 127 3.33 18.81 -10.92
CA ASP A 127 4.20 19.95 -10.61
C ASP A 127 5.69 19.59 -10.36
N ALA A 128 6.17 18.42 -10.84
CA ALA A 128 7.53 17.92 -10.61
C ALA A 128 8.37 17.78 -11.89
#